data_AF-A0A932JNV7-F1
#
_entry.id   AF-A0A932JNV7-F1
#
_cell.length_a   1.000
_cell.length_b   1.000
_cell.length_c   1.000
_cell.angle_alpha   90.00
_cell.angle_beta   90.00
_cell.angle_gamma   90.00
#
_symmetry.space_group_name_H-M   'P 1'
#
loop_
_entity.id
_entity.type
_entity.pdbx_description
1 polymer ?
#
loop_
_entity_poly.entity_id
_entity_poly.type
_entity_poly.pdbx_seq_one_letter_code
_entity_poly.pdbx_strand_id
1 'polypeptide(L)'
;MKNKLLLTLGLFATALVSSAASVTLTPSLASRVRIEGDSTLHPWWSQTSDFTATLTIDADAATAAAVSAAVAAGKTATLTVAIPVANLRSEHSGLDKNLRKAL
;
A
#
# COMPACT_ATOMS: atom_id res chain seq x y z
N MET A 1 -10.68 -60.04 33.82
CA MET A 1 -9.87 -59.14 32.97
C MET A 1 -10.82 -58.50 31.96
N LYS A 2 -11.15 -57.20 32.11
CA LYS A 2 -12.04 -56.47 31.20
C LYS A 2 -11.34 -55.17 30.84
N ASN A 3 -10.90 -55.08 29.58
CA ASN A 3 -10.04 -54.01 29.07
C ASN A 3 -10.83 -52.70 28.96
N LYS A 4 -10.32 -51.63 29.58
CA LYS A 4 -10.83 -50.27 29.41
C LYS A 4 -10.31 -49.73 28.09
N LEU A 5 -11.20 -49.58 27.11
CA LEU A 5 -10.91 -48.89 25.85
C LEU A 5 -10.98 -47.37 26.12
N LEU A 6 -9.83 -46.73 26.27
CA LEU A 6 -9.71 -45.27 26.34
C LEU A 6 -9.76 -44.70 24.93
N LEU A 7 -10.86 -44.03 24.58
CA LEU A 7 -10.98 -43.24 23.36
C LEU A 7 -10.33 -41.87 23.61
N THR A 8 -9.11 -41.67 23.10
CA THR A 8 -8.43 -40.38 23.17
C THR A 8 -8.87 -39.52 21.99
N LEU A 9 -9.69 -38.51 22.27
CA LEU A 9 -10.15 -37.53 21.28
C LEU A 9 -9.03 -36.52 21.02
N GLY A 10 -8.30 -36.69 19.91
CA GLY A 10 -7.25 -35.76 19.49
C GLY A 10 -7.84 -34.49 18.90
N LEU A 11 -7.78 -33.38 19.64
CA LEU A 11 -8.13 -32.05 19.16
C LEU A 11 -7.01 -31.55 18.23
N PHE A 12 -7.17 -31.76 16.91
CA PHE A 12 -6.30 -31.12 15.92
C PHE A 12 -6.64 -29.63 15.84
N ALA A 13 -5.85 -28.82 16.54
CA ALA A 13 -5.85 -27.37 16.33
C ALA A 13 -5.20 -27.10 14.96
N THR A 14 -6.02 -26.98 13.91
CA THR A 14 -5.57 -26.40 12.64
C THR A 14 -5.30 -24.94 12.86
N ALA A 15 -4.02 -24.59 13.09
CA ALA A 15 -3.57 -23.22 13.04
C ALA A 15 -3.82 -22.68 11.63
N LEU A 16 -4.83 -21.81 11.49
CA LEU A 16 -5.03 -21.03 10.29
C LEU A 16 -3.83 -20.08 10.17
N VAL A 17 -2.88 -20.43 9.32
CA VAL A 17 -1.83 -19.50 8.90
C VAL A 17 -2.50 -18.49 7.97
N SER A 18 -2.85 -17.31 8.51
CA SER A 18 -3.26 -16.17 7.67
C SER A 18 -2.03 -15.72 6.89
N SER A 19 -2.04 -15.91 5.56
CA SER A 19 -0.96 -15.39 4.71
C SER A 19 -1.31 -13.96 4.31
N ALA A 20 -0.67 -12.98 4.93
CA ALA A 20 -0.71 -11.61 4.42
C ALA A 20 -0.02 -11.58 3.03
N ALA A 21 -0.77 -11.21 2.00
CA ALA A 21 -0.23 -11.08 0.64
C ALA A 21 0.24 -9.64 0.40
N SER A 22 1.53 -9.46 0.17
CA SER A 22 2.07 -8.16 -0.25
C SER A 22 2.03 -8.05 -1.77
N VAL A 23 1.41 -6.98 -2.29
CA VAL A 23 1.29 -6.72 -3.73
C VAL A 23 1.95 -5.39 -4.06
N THR A 24 2.98 -5.42 -4.91
CA THR A 24 3.54 -4.19 -5.46
C THR A 24 2.66 -3.71 -6.61
N LEU A 25 2.21 -2.46 -6.53
CA LEU A 25 1.41 -1.83 -7.58
C LEU A 25 2.31 -0.96 -8.43
N THR A 26 2.47 -1.29 -9.70
CA THR A 26 3.11 -0.39 -10.65
C THR A 26 2.06 0.62 -11.13
N PRO A 27 2.21 1.93 -10.87
CA PRO A 27 1.26 2.93 -11.34
C PRO A 27 1.16 2.88 -12.86
N SER A 28 -0.05 3.05 -13.38
CA SER A 28 -0.25 3.20 -14.83
C SER A 28 0.28 4.56 -15.30
N LEU A 29 0.53 4.73 -16.60
CA LEU A 29 0.96 6.01 -17.19
C LEU A 29 -0.01 7.17 -16.93
N ALA A 30 -1.26 6.89 -16.57
CA ALA A 30 -2.26 7.90 -16.23
C ALA A 30 -2.22 8.32 -14.75
N SER A 31 -1.49 7.60 -13.91
CA SER A 31 -1.43 7.85 -12.48
C SER A 31 -0.53 9.05 -12.18
N ARG A 32 -0.94 9.90 -11.23
CA ARG A 32 -0.14 11.03 -10.76
C ARG A 32 -0.21 11.15 -9.25
N VAL A 33 0.87 11.61 -8.65
CA VAL A 33 0.89 12.09 -7.27
C VAL A 33 1.01 13.60 -7.31
N ARG A 34 0.16 14.27 -6.52
CA ARG A 34 0.13 15.71 -6.39
C ARG A 34 0.22 16.08 -4.91
N ILE A 35 1.15 16.97 -4.61
CA ILE A 35 1.37 17.56 -3.30
C ILE A 35 0.87 19.00 -3.39
N GLU A 36 0.02 19.40 -2.46
CA GLU A 36 -0.56 20.73 -2.39
C GLU A 36 -0.37 21.29 -0.99
N GLY A 37 -0.32 22.61 -0.89
CA GLY A 37 -0.30 23.30 0.39
C GLY A 37 -0.48 24.79 0.22
N ASP A 38 -0.53 25.50 1.34
CA ASP A 38 -0.63 26.95 1.35
C ASP A 38 0.69 27.57 1.79
N SER A 39 1.06 28.68 1.15
CA SER A 39 2.09 29.57 1.65
C SER A 39 1.44 30.80 2.29
N THR A 40 2.25 31.67 2.89
CA THR A 40 1.78 32.96 3.40
C THR A 40 1.27 33.89 2.29
N LEU A 41 1.57 33.61 1.01
CA LEU A 41 1.23 34.45 -0.13
C LEU A 41 0.13 33.85 -1.02
N HIS A 42 0.18 32.55 -1.29
CA HIS A 42 -0.75 31.85 -2.18
C HIS A 42 -0.70 30.32 -2.00
N PRO A 43 -1.74 29.59 -2.40
CA PRO A 43 -1.71 28.14 -2.56
C PRO A 43 -0.64 27.71 -3.57
N TRP A 44 0.00 26.59 -3.32
CA TRP A 44 1.00 26.01 -4.21
C TRP A 44 0.74 24.52 -4.40
N TRP A 45 1.24 23.99 -5.52
CA TRP A 45 1.17 22.56 -5.80
C TRP A 45 2.39 22.10 -6.60
N SER A 46 2.72 20.82 -6.47
CA SER A 46 3.73 20.14 -7.28
C SER A 46 3.29 18.71 -7.55
N GLN A 47 3.57 18.18 -8.73
CA GLN A 47 3.11 16.85 -9.12
C GLN A 47 4.17 16.05 -9.85
N THR A 48 3.99 14.73 -9.87
CA THR A 48 4.78 13.82 -10.70
C THR A 48 3.94 12.64 -11.17
N SER A 49 4.35 12.05 -12.29
CA SER A 49 3.87 10.73 -12.75
C SER A 49 4.92 9.64 -12.54
N ASP A 50 6.10 9.99 -12.02
CA ASP A 50 7.15 9.03 -11.70
C ASP A 50 7.13 8.77 -10.20
N PHE A 51 6.62 7.61 -9.81
CA PHE A 51 6.56 7.16 -8.42
C PHE A 51 6.36 5.64 -8.39
N THR A 52 6.63 5.03 -7.23
CA THR A 52 6.28 3.63 -6.97
C THR A 52 5.30 3.53 -5.83
N ALA A 53 4.41 2.54 -5.88
CA ALA A 53 3.45 2.27 -4.82
C ALA A 53 3.48 0.78 -4.43
N THR A 54 3.53 0.51 -3.14
CA THR A 54 3.46 -0.85 -2.60
C THR A 54 2.27 -0.94 -1.68
N LEU A 55 1.38 -1.91 -1.96
CA LEU A 55 0.17 -2.13 -1.19
C LEU A 55 0.28 -3.50 -0.48
N THR A 56 0.25 -3.48 0.83
CA THR A 56 0.14 -4.69 1.64
C THR A 56 -1.32 -4.90 2.01
N ILE A 57 -1.88 -6.04 1.61
CA ILE A 57 -3.26 -6.45 1.92
C ILE A 57 -3.26 -7.80 2.61
N ASP A 58 -4.30 -8.06 3.40
CA ASP A 58 -4.58 -9.42 3.87
C ASP A 58 -5.53 -10.10 2.87
N ALA A 59 -4.95 -10.82 1.92
CA ALA A 59 -5.68 -11.51 0.86
C ALA A 59 -5.08 -12.89 0.60
N ASP A 60 -5.95 -13.85 0.31
CA ASP A 60 -5.55 -15.25 0.05
C ASP A 60 -4.80 -15.41 -1.28
N ALA A 61 -4.88 -14.43 -2.18
CA ALA A 61 -4.20 -14.45 -3.48
C ALA A 61 -3.88 -13.03 -3.99
N ALA A 62 -2.73 -12.88 -4.64
CA ALA A 62 -2.27 -11.64 -5.27
C ALA A 62 -2.83 -11.44 -6.70
N THR A 63 -4.13 -11.70 -6.92
CA THR A 63 -4.79 -11.43 -8.22
C THR A 63 -5.43 -10.04 -8.21
N ALA A 64 -5.56 -9.40 -9.38
CA ALA A 64 -6.17 -8.07 -9.46
C ALA A 64 -7.61 -8.03 -8.89
N ALA A 65 -8.40 -9.08 -9.11
CA ALA A 65 -9.76 -9.19 -8.56
C ALA A 65 -9.74 -9.34 -7.03
N ALA A 66 -8.85 -10.18 -6.49
CA ALA A 66 -8.70 -10.35 -5.05
C ALA A 66 -8.19 -9.08 -4.36
N VAL A 67 -7.24 -8.37 -4.98
CA VAL A 67 -6.76 -7.07 -4.51
C VAL A 67 -7.90 -6.05 -4.49
N SER A 68 -8.67 -5.94 -5.57
CA SER A 68 -9.80 -5.02 -5.64
C SER A 68 -10.86 -5.32 -4.59
N ALA A 69 -11.21 -6.59 -4.39
CA ALA A 69 -12.15 -7.02 -3.37
C ALA A 69 -11.62 -6.76 -1.94
N ALA A 70 -10.34 -7.03 -1.69
CA ALA A 70 -9.71 -6.77 -0.39
C ALA A 70 -9.68 -5.27 -0.06
N VAL A 71 -9.34 -4.42 -1.04
CA VAL A 71 -9.37 -2.96 -0.87
C VAL A 71 -10.80 -2.47 -0.62
N ALA A 72 -11.79 -2.95 -1.39
CA ALA A 72 -13.19 -2.58 -1.20
C ALA A 72 -13.74 -3.02 0.17
N ALA A 73 -13.24 -4.13 0.70
CA ALA A 73 -13.57 -4.64 2.04
C ALA A 73 -12.78 -3.96 3.17
N GLY A 74 -11.92 -2.99 2.86
CA GLY A 74 -11.11 -2.28 3.87
C GLY A 74 -9.97 -3.12 4.47
N LYS A 75 -9.56 -4.21 3.81
CA LYS A 75 -8.46 -5.10 4.26
C LYS A 75 -7.06 -4.60 3.86
N THR A 76 -6.93 -3.30 3.67
CA THR A 76 -5.65 -2.66 3.38
C THR A 76 -4.87 -2.48 4.68
N ALA A 77 -3.72 -3.15 4.81
CA ALA A 77 -2.86 -2.99 5.96
C ALA A 77 -1.98 -1.74 5.81
N THR A 78 -1.30 -1.62 4.67
CA THR A 78 -0.31 -0.56 4.44
C THR A 78 -0.27 -0.14 2.97
N LEU A 79 -0.17 1.16 2.73
CA LEU A 79 0.15 1.73 1.42
C LEU A 79 1.40 2.59 1.55
N THR A 80 2.46 2.18 0.87
CA THR A 80 3.72 2.93 0.80
C THR A 80 3.85 3.53 -0.58
N VAL A 81 4.10 4.85 -0.65
CA VAL A 81 4.33 5.57 -1.91
C VAL A 81 5.72 6.19 -1.86
N ALA A 82 6.58 5.84 -2.81
CA ALA A 82 7.91 6.44 -2.94
C ALA A 82 7.95 7.37 -4.14
N ILE A 83 8.30 8.63 -3.87
CA ILE A 83 8.26 9.73 -4.85
C ILE A 83 9.67 10.28 -5.02
N PRO A 84 10.30 10.15 -6.20
CA PRO A 84 11.56 10.82 -6.48
C PRO A 84 11.36 12.34 -6.47
N VAL A 85 11.91 13.03 -5.48
CA VAL A 85 11.80 14.49 -5.31
C VAL A 85 12.31 15.24 -6.55
N ALA A 86 13.34 14.70 -7.22
CA ALA A 86 13.88 15.27 -8.45
C ALA A 86 12.86 15.35 -9.60
N ASN A 87 11.78 14.58 -9.55
CA ASN A 87 10.76 14.45 -10.59
C ASN A 87 9.45 15.16 -10.24
N LEU A 88 9.40 15.85 -9.09
CA LEU A 88 8.33 16.79 -8.75
C LEU A 88 8.42 18.05 -9.62
N ARG A 89 7.30 18.46 -10.20
CA ARG A 89 7.18 19.64 -11.07
C ARG A 89 5.97 20.49 -10.69
N SER A 90 6.18 21.78 -10.60
CA SER A 90 5.17 22.83 -10.43
C SER A 90 5.22 23.81 -11.60
N GLU A 91 4.33 24.80 -11.60
CA GLU A 91 4.36 25.89 -12.58
C GLU A 91 5.51 26.88 -12.33
N HIS A 92 6.22 26.77 -11.20
CA HIS A 92 7.25 27.70 -10.79
C HIS A 92 8.57 26.98 -10.50
N SER A 93 9.58 27.19 -11.36
CA SER A 93 10.91 26.57 -11.21
C SER A 93 11.61 26.89 -9.87
N GLY A 94 11.30 28.06 -9.28
CA GLY A 94 11.76 28.42 -7.94
C GLY A 94 11.18 27.53 -6.84
N LEU A 95 9.90 27.17 -6.96
CA LEU A 95 9.23 26.24 -6.03
C LEU A 95 9.81 24.83 -6.17
N ASP A 96 10.03 24.34 -7.40
CA ASP A 96 10.67 23.04 -7.64
C ASP A 96 12.04 22.95 -6.99
N LYS A 97 12.85 24.01 -7.12
CA LYS A 97 14.17 24.10 -6.49
C LYS A 97 14.08 24.09 -4.97
N ASN A 98 13.08 24.78 -4.40
CA ASN A 98 12.89 24.83 -2.96
C ASN A 98 12.40 23.49 -2.40
N LEU A 99 11.46 22.81 -3.08
CA LEU A 99 10.98 21.49 -2.69
C LEU A 99 12.12 20.46 -2.68
N ARG A 100 13.00 20.48 -3.69
CA ARG A 100 14.19 19.61 -3.73
C ARG A 100 15.22 19.87 -2.63
N LYS A 101 15.18 21.04 -1.99
CA LYS A 101 16.06 21.35 -0.86
C LYS A 101 15.43 20.99 0.47
N ALA A 102 14.10 21.02 0.55
CA ALA A 102 13.35 20.83 1.78
C ALA A 102 13.04 19.35 2.06
N LEU A 103 12.95 18.53 1.01
CA LEU A 103 12.72 17.09 1.05
C LEU A 103 14.02 16.33 0.73
#